data_AF-A0ABD5ZXN0-F1
#
_entry.id   AF-A0ABD5ZXN0-F1
#
_cell.length_a   1.000
_cell.length_b   1.000
_cell.length_c   1.000
_cell.angle_alpha   90.00
_cell.angle_beta   90.00
_cell.angle_gamma   90.00
#
_symmetry.space_group_name_H-M   'P 1'
#
loop_
_entity.id
_entity.type
_entity.pdbx_description
1 polymer ?
#
loop_
_entity_poly.entity_id
_entity_poly.type
_entity_poly.pdbx_seq_one_letter_code
_entity_poly.pdbx_strand_id
1 'polypeptide(L)'
;MTDIVTELRTQALESTYGDDRRDALERLAERYDRTDETGRREIRQTLADVARDATHEKERELARNRLEDLYERDSAAEGTVVDTYCWLATEADYSSERETALDRLRRIGRGGVPSDLRDRIADTFETVTEEAAYSAEREAARRGLSELPDEGTAGGSTSAGADVGRGDAYLAVSLTEHLAAARSEGADACLGRAEELHDFVDEHPVDDDAYGEVRDDLSSLVDQLSVVADGQSDLGEERRAQVQRVADRTKRLYLRE
;
A
#
# COMPACT_ATOMS: atom_id res chain seq x y z
N MET A 1 19.97 -33.05 27.37
CA MET A 1 18.81 -33.39 26.54
C MET A 1 18.55 -32.17 25.69
N THR A 2 18.76 -32.25 24.38
CA THR A 2 18.39 -31.18 23.46
C THR A 2 16.87 -31.02 23.54
N ASP A 3 16.40 -29.78 23.71
CA ASP A 3 14.98 -29.50 23.75
C ASP A 3 14.34 -29.83 22.40
N ILE A 4 13.13 -30.39 22.42
CA ILE A 4 12.45 -30.89 21.22
C ILE A 4 12.14 -29.74 20.26
N VAL A 5 11.88 -28.53 20.77
CA VAL A 5 11.71 -27.34 19.93
C VAL A 5 13.02 -27.05 19.19
N THR A 6 14.16 -27.07 19.88
CA THR A 6 15.48 -26.87 19.24
C THR A 6 15.75 -27.89 18.13
N GLU A 7 15.50 -29.18 18.37
CA GLU A 7 15.70 -30.23 17.36
C GLU A 7 14.84 -30.00 16.12
N LEU A 8 13.56 -29.70 16.30
CA LEU A 8 12.66 -29.42 15.19
C LEU A 8 13.04 -28.14 14.42
N ARG A 9 13.53 -27.11 15.12
CA ARG A 9 14.00 -25.89 14.48
C ARG A 9 15.20 -26.15 13.58
N THR A 10 16.19 -26.88 14.09
CA THR A 10 17.32 -27.34 13.30
C THR A 10 16.86 -28.14 12.09
N GLN A 11 15.90 -29.06 12.27
CA GLN A 11 15.37 -29.85 11.16
C GLN A 11 14.65 -28.98 10.12
N ALA A 12 13.85 -28.01 10.54
CA ALA A 12 13.12 -27.09 9.64
C ALA A 12 14.07 -26.19 8.83
N LEU A 13 15.17 -25.73 9.44
CA LEU A 13 16.11 -24.78 8.83
C LEU A 13 17.22 -25.46 8.03
N GLU A 14 17.72 -26.61 8.49
CA GLU A 14 19.00 -27.16 8.03
C GLU A 14 18.87 -28.53 7.35
N SER A 15 17.73 -29.23 7.47
CA SER A 15 17.61 -30.54 6.81
C SER A 15 17.75 -30.39 5.30
N THR A 16 18.48 -31.31 4.66
CA THR A 16 18.60 -31.37 3.21
C THR A 16 17.31 -31.89 2.55
N TYR A 17 16.49 -32.63 3.30
CA TYR A 17 15.29 -33.29 2.78
C TYR A 17 14.04 -32.44 3.02
N GLY A 18 13.31 -32.12 1.95
CA GLY A 18 12.13 -31.26 2.04
C GLY A 18 10.96 -31.87 2.83
N ASP A 19 10.83 -33.20 2.84
CA ASP A 19 9.82 -33.87 3.67
C ASP A 19 10.14 -33.73 5.16
N ASP A 20 11.42 -33.87 5.54
CA ASP A 20 11.86 -33.63 6.92
C ASP A 20 11.62 -32.18 7.35
N ARG A 21 11.88 -31.21 6.47
CA ARG A 21 11.60 -29.78 6.77
C ARG A 21 10.11 -29.55 6.95
N ARG A 22 9.27 -30.12 6.08
CA ARG A 22 7.81 -30.02 6.14
C ARG A 22 7.26 -30.58 7.45
N ASP A 23 7.64 -31.82 7.77
CA ASP A 23 7.24 -32.49 9.00
C ASP A 23 7.68 -31.69 10.23
N ALA A 24 8.87 -31.09 10.19
CA ALA A 24 9.36 -30.25 11.28
C ALA A 24 8.50 -29.00 11.48
N LEU A 25 8.15 -28.30 10.40
CA LEU A 25 7.29 -27.11 10.45
C LEU A 25 5.90 -27.41 11.04
N GLU A 26 5.28 -28.52 10.62
CA GLU A 26 4.00 -28.94 11.16
C GLU A 26 4.08 -29.27 12.65
N ARG A 27 5.11 -30.02 13.04
CA ARG A 27 5.32 -30.39 14.45
C ARG A 27 5.69 -29.20 15.33
N LEU A 28 6.34 -28.16 14.79
CA LEU A 28 6.55 -26.89 15.49
C LEU A 28 5.22 -26.19 15.76
N ALA A 29 4.38 -26.05 14.74
CA ALA A 29 3.06 -25.43 14.86
C ALA A 29 2.17 -26.17 15.89
N GLU A 30 2.13 -27.50 15.85
CA GLU A 30 1.37 -28.31 16.83
C GLU A 30 1.87 -28.17 18.27
N ARG A 31 3.14 -27.81 18.47
CA ARG A 31 3.75 -27.65 19.79
C ARG A 31 3.63 -26.26 20.37
N TYR A 32 3.24 -25.28 19.57
CA TYR A 32 3.14 -23.87 19.96
C TYR A 32 2.40 -23.67 21.29
N ASP A 33 1.19 -24.20 21.41
CA ASP A 33 0.36 -24.04 22.61
C ASP A 33 0.94 -24.76 23.85
N ARG A 34 1.79 -25.76 23.64
CA ARG A 34 2.33 -26.66 24.67
C ARG A 34 3.70 -26.25 25.20
N THR A 35 4.34 -25.26 24.58
CA THR A 35 5.63 -24.73 25.01
C THR A 35 5.48 -23.40 25.74
N ASP A 36 6.53 -22.98 26.43
CA ASP A 36 6.57 -21.70 27.13
C ASP A 36 6.75 -20.52 26.17
N GLU A 37 6.72 -19.28 26.68
CA GLU A 37 6.81 -18.09 25.82
C GLU A 37 8.13 -18.02 25.04
N THR A 38 9.22 -18.53 25.61
CA THR A 38 10.51 -18.60 24.92
C THR A 38 10.40 -19.53 23.71
N GLY A 39 9.90 -20.75 23.92
CA GLY A 39 9.68 -21.71 22.84
C GLY A 39 8.69 -21.21 21.80
N ARG A 40 7.62 -20.50 22.20
CA ARG A 40 6.66 -19.90 21.27
C ARG A 40 7.32 -18.85 20.39
N ARG A 41 8.11 -17.95 21.00
CA ARG A 41 8.88 -16.96 20.24
C ARG A 41 9.83 -17.60 19.25
N GLU A 42 10.53 -18.65 19.66
CA GLU A 42 11.43 -19.40 18.77
C GLU A 42 10.69 -20.09 17.62
N ILE A 43 9.50 -20.64 17.88
CA ILE A 43 8.64 -21.22 16.84
C ILE A 43 8.22 -20.14 15.85
N ARG A 44 7.69 -18.99 16.30
CA ARG A 44 7.30 -17.87 15.42
C ARG A 44 8.47 -17.42 14.55
N GLN A 45 9.64 -17.22 15.15
CA GLN A 45 10.84 -16.81 14.43
C GLN A 45 11.26 -17.84 13.38
N THR A 46 11.23 -19.13 13.72
CA THR A 46 11.61 -20.20 12.79
C THR A 46 10.66 -20.27 11.60
N LEU A 47 9.35 -20.12 11.83
CA LEU A 47 8.39 -20.04 10.73
C LEU A 47 8.62 -18.79 9.86
N ALA A 48 8.94 -17.64 10.46
CA ALA A 48 9.28 -16.41 9.73
C ALA A 48 10.55 -16.55 8.89
N ASP A 49 11.59 -17.20 9.42
CA ASP A 49 12.83 -17.45 8.69
C ASP A 49 12.56 -18.36 7.48
N VAL A 50 11.83 -19.46 7.67
CA VAL A 50 11.48 -20.36 6.56
C VAL A 50 10.55 -19.70 5.54
N ALA A 51 9.60 -18.86 5.97
CA ALA A 51 8.69 -18.14 5.08
C ALA A 51 9.42 -17.18 4.12
N ARG A 52 10.57 -16.63 4.57
CA ARG A 52 11.40 -15.68 3.82
C ARG A 52 12.48 -16.37 2.99
N ASP A 53 13.22 -17.27 3.63
CA ASP A 53 14.53 -17.71 3.13
C ASP A 53 14.52 -19.12 2.53
N ALA A 54 13.44 -19.90 2.70
CA ALA A 54 13.45 -21.28 2.18
C ALA A 54 13.49 -21.31 0.66
N THR A 55 14.37 -22.13 0.10
CA THR A 55 14.56 -22.27 -1.35
C THR A 55 13.30 -22.76 -2.06
N HIS A 56 12.53 -23.65 -1.42
CA HIS A 56 11.36 -24.27 -2.02
C HIS A 56 10.07 -23.52 -1.68
N GLU A 57 9.33 -23.14 -2.71
CA GLU A 57 8.04 -22.45 -2.61
C GLU A 57 7.06 -23.12 -1.64
N LYS A 58 6.91 -24.46 -1.72
CA LYS A 58 6.00 -25.21 -0.83
C LYS A 58 6.33 -25.06 0.65
N GLU A 59 7.61 -24.89 0.98
CA GLU A 59 8.05 -24.71 2.38
C GLU A 59 7.77 -23.29 2.83
N ARG A 60 8.06 -22.30 1.99
CA ARG A 60 7.69 -20.90 2.25
C ARG A 60 6.19 -20.75 2.45
N GLU A 61 5.39 -21.32 1.56
CA GLU A 61 3.93 -21.32 1.66
C GLU A 61 3.42 -21.99 2.93
N LEU A 62 3.94 -23.17 3.28
CA LEU A 62 3.55 -23.85 4.51
C LEU A 62 3.89 -22.98 5.73
N ALA A 63 5.09 -22.43 5.79
CA ALA A 63 5.51 -21.58 6.91
C ALA A 63 4.64 -20.31 7.03
N ARG A 64 4.31 -19.66 5.90
CA ARG A 64 3.37 -18.53 5.86
C ARG A 64 1.99 -18.92 6.36
N ASN A 65 1.43 -20.04 5.90
CA ASN A 65 0.13 -20.53 6.37
C ASN A 65 0.14 -20.81 7.88
N ARG A 66 1.25 -21.35 8.43
CA ARG A 66 1.37 -21.55 9.87
C ARG A 66 1.52 -20.24 10.65
N LEU A 67 2.20 -19.23 10.12
CA LEU A 67 2.23 -17.89 10.73
C LEU A 67 0.85 -17.24 10.75
N GLU A 68 0.08 -17.39 9.67
CA GLU A 68 -1.30 -16.93 9.58
C GLU A 68 -2.20 -17.62 10.63
N ASP A 69 -2.11 -18.95 10.75
CA ASP A 69 -2.81 -19.71 11.79
C ASP A 69 -2.49 -19.18 13.20
N LEU A 70 -1.24 -18.73 13.44
CA LEU A 70 -0.81 -18.15 14.71
C LEU A 70 -1.31 -16.71 14.89
N TYR A 71 -1.28 -15.89 13.84
CA TYR A 71 -1.79 -14.51 13.85
C TYR A 71 -3.26 -14.44 14.29
N GLU A 72 -4.09 -15.36 13.79
CA GLU A 72 -5.52 -15.40 14.11
C GLU A 72 -5.80 -15.78 15.58
N ARG A 73 -4.83 -16.38 16.28
CA ARG A 73 -5.05 -17.04 17.57
C ARG A 73 -4.24 -16.44 18.72
N ASP A 74 -3.15 -15.75 18.42
CA ASP A 74 -2.23 -15.19 19.40
C ASP A 74 -1.70 -13.83 18.95
N SER A 75 -2.12 -12.76 19.64
CA SER A 75 -1.66 -11.39 19.38
C SER A 75 -0.14 -11.23 19.52
N ALA A 76 0.55 -12.12 20.26
CA ALA A 76 2.00 -12.11 20.34
C ALA A 76 2.69 -12.46 19.00
N ALA A 77 1.94 -12.98 18.02
CA ALA A 77 2.41 -13.25 16.67
C ALA A 77 2.30 -12.05 15.72
N GLU A 78 1.52 -11.02 16.06
CA GLU A 78 1.25 -9.86 15.18
C GLU A 78 2.54 -9.23 14.65
N GLY A 79 3.49 -8.91 15.54
CA GLY A 79 4.75 -8.29 15.14
C GLY A 79 5.57 -9.17 14.19
N THR A 80 5.71 -10.46 14.50
CA THR A 80 6.46 -11.39 13.63
C THR A 80 5.81 -11.55 12.25
N VAL A 81 4.48 -11.60 12.20
CA VAL A 81 3.73 -11.75 10.96
C VAL A 81 3.85 -10.49 10.11
N VAL A 82 3.65 -9.31 10.71
CA VAL A 82 3.82 -8.02 10.02
C VAL A 82 5.24 -7.90 9.49
N ASP A 83 6.26 -8.13 10.32
CA ASP A 83 7.67 -8.02 9.90
C ASP A 83 8.01 -9.00 8.75
N THR A 84 7.42 -10.20 8.77
CA THR A 84 7.60 -11.19 7.69
C THR A 84 7.00 -10.70 6.38
N TYR A 85 5.77 -10.17 6.41
CA TYR A 85 5.11 -9.68 5.21
C TYR A 85 5.69 -8.35 4.70
N CYS A 86 6.18 -7.47 5.58
CA CYS A 86 6.93 -6.28 5.19
C CYS A 86 8.18 -6.66 4.41
N TRP A 87 8.96 -7.62 4.93
CA TRP A 87 10.12 -8.15 4.22
C TRP A 87 9.73 -8.78 2.87
N LEU A 88 8.66 -9.58 2.82
CA LEU A 88 8.22 -10.19 1.57
C LEU A 88 7.75 -9.17 0.54
N ALA A 89 7.18 -8.04 0.97
CA ALA A 89 6.73 -6.99 0.07
C ALA A 89 7.90 -6.24 -0.59
N THR A 90 9.03 -6.09 0.11
CA THR A 90 10.20 -5.34 -0.39
C THR A 90 11.27 -6.24 -1.00
N GLU A 91 11.57 -7.39 -0.38
CA GLU A 91 12.77 -8.19 -0.69
C GLU A 91 12.49 -9.49 -1.46
N ALA A 92 11.24 -9.98 -1.50
CA ALA A 92 10.97 -11.27 -2.14
C ALA A 92 11.35 -11.22 -3.63
N ASP A 93 12.02 -12.27 -4.13
CA ASP A 93 12.47 -12.34 -5.52
C ASP A 93 11.29 -12.36 -6.51
N TYR A 94 10.18 -12.99 -6.12
CA TYR A 94 9.04 -13.24 -6.98
C TYR A 94 7.94 -12.19 -6.80
N SER A 95 7.51 -11.56 -7.91
CA SER A 95 6.45 -10.54 -7.89
C SER A 95 5.13 -11.06 -7.30
N SER A 96 4.79 -12.33 -7.55
CA SER A 96 3.61 -12.95 -6.96
C SER A 96 3.65 -13.04 -5.44
N GLU A 97 4.84 -13.21 -4.85
CA GLU A 97 5.02 -13.20 -3.40
C GLU A 97 4.93 -11.76 -2.85
N ARG A 98 5.53 -10.77 -3.54
CA ARG A 98 5.40 -9.35 -3.20
C ARG A 98 3.95 -8.88 -3.23
N GLU A 99 3.21 -9.19 -4.30
CA GLU A 99 1.79 -8.83 -4.45
C GLU A 99 0.92 -9.49 -3.36
N THR A 100 1.17 -10.76 -3.06
CA THR A 100 0.45 -11.47 -1.98
C THR A 100 0.74 -10.82 -0.62
N ALA A 101 2.00 -10.42 -0.39
CA ALA A 101 2.39 -9.74 0.84
C ALA A 101 1.73 -8.36 0.97
N LEU A 102 1.72 -7.56 -0.09
CA LEU A 102 1.06 -6.25 -0.12
C LEU A 102 -0.44 -6.36 0.19
N ASP A 103 -1.15 -7.30 -0.44
CA ASP A 103 -2.58 -7.49 -0.14
C ASP A 103 -2.79 -7.99 1.29
N ARG A 104 -1.89 -8.80 1.83
CA ARG A 104 -1.98 -9.24 3.23
C ARG A 104 -1.74 -8.09 4.21
N LEU A 105 -0.69 -7.30 4.03
CA LEU A 105 -0.41 -6.10 4.85
C LEU A 105 -1.60 -5.13 4.84
N ARG A 106 -2.25 -4.96 3.69
CA ARG A 106 -3.44 -4.11 3.54
C ARG A 106 -4.60 -4.60 4.39
N ARG A 107 -4.85 -5.91 4.41
CA ARG A 107 -5.89 -6.52 5.27
C ARG A 107 -5.54 -6.38 6.75
N ILE A 108 -4.27 -6.58 7.12
CA ILE A 108 -3.79 -6.44 8.49
C ILE A 108 -3.94 -4.98 8.97
N GLY A 109 -3.48 -4.01 8.18
CA GLY A 109 -3.54 -2.58 8.52
C GLY A 109 -4.98 -2.09 8.75
N ARG A 110 -5.94 -2.60 7.97
CA ARG A 110 -7.39 -2.36 8.18
C ARG A 110 -7.96 -3.05 9.42
N GLY A 111 -7.34 -4.12 9.89
CA GLY A 111 -7.80 -4.94 11.01
C GLY A 111 -7.65 -4.31 12.38
N GLY A 112 -7.07 -3.10 12.48
CA GLY A 112 -6.91 -2.40 13.76
C GLY A 112 -5.69 -2.85 14.56
N VAL A 113 -4.54 -3.03 13.89
CA VAL A 113 -3.25 -3.32 14.55
C VAL A 113 -2.75 -2.15 15.42
N PRO A 114 -1.85 -2.42 16.38
CA PRO A 114 -1.13 -1.38 17.13
C PRO A 114 -0.48 -0.34 16.21
N SER A 115 -0.37 0.92 16.67
CA SER A 115 0.18 2.04 15.90
C SER A 115 1.57 1.74 15.36
N ASP A 116 2.48 1.21 16.20
CA ASP A 116 3.85 0.89 15.78
C ASP A 116 3.90 -0.12 14.60
N LEU A 117 2.92 -1.03 14.52
CA LEU A 117 2.82 -1.99 13.41
C LEU A 117 2.13 -1.36 12.19
N ARG A 118 1.16 -0.47 12.40
CA ARG A 118 0.55 0.30 11.32
C ARG A 118 1.57 1.18 10.62
N ASP A 119 2.42 1.88 11.38
CA ASP A 119 3.47 2.75 10.85
C ASP A 119 4.45 1.95 9.99
N ARG A 120 4.88 0.77 10.46
CA ARG A 120 5.71 -0.14 9.65
C ARG A 120 5.03 -0.58 8.36
N ILE A 121 3.73 -0.85 8.39
CA ILE A 121 2.96 -1.21 7.19
C ILE A 121 2.92 -0.02 6.23
N ALA A 122 2.69 1.20 6.73
CA ALA A 122 2.71 2.43 5.94
C ALA A 122 4.08 2.65 5.29
N ASP A 123 5.17 2.63 6.08
CA ASP A 123 6.56 2.76 5.61
C ASP A 123 6.88 1.74 4.50
N THR A 124 6.38 0.51 4.64
CA THR A 124 6.55 -0.53 3.64
C THR A 124 5.85 -0.17 2.33
N PHE A 125 4.60 0.31 2.39
CA PHE A 125 3.88 0.73 1.19
C PHE A 125 4.50 1.96 0.53
N GLU A 126 5.02 2.91 1.30
CA GLU A 126 5.78 4.05 0.76
C GLU A 126 7.02 3.56 0.02
N THR A 127 7.82 2.71 0.65
CA THR A 127 9.01 2.10 0.04
C THR A 127 8.67 1.39 -1.27
N VAL A 128 7.63 0.54 -1.28
CA VAL A 128 7.22 -0.17 -2.51
C VAL A 128 6.69 0.80 -3.56
N THR A 129 5.98 1.86 -3.17
CA THR A 129 5.49 2.87 -4.12
C THR A 129 6.63 3.59 -4.84
N GLU A 130 7.74 3.84 -4.14
CA GLU A 130 8.92 4.53 -4.65
C GLU A 130 9.85 3.60 -5.44
N GLU A 131 10.13 2.41 -4.91
CA GLU A 131 11.24 1.58 -5.35
C GLU A 131 10.83 0.39 -6.23
N ALA A 132 9.58 -0.08 -6.15
CA ALA A 132 9.19 -1.29 -6.87
C ALA A 132 9.30 -1.11 -8.38
N ALA A 133 9.89 -2.09 -9.06
CA ALA A 133 10.09 -2.05 -10.51
C ALA A 133 8.76 -2.12 -11.28
N TYR A 134 7.79 -2.89 -10.77
CA TYR A 134 6.53 -3.17 -11.45
C TYR A 134 5.42 -2.18 -11.05
N SER A 135 4.65 -1.70 -12.03
CA SER A 135 3.55 -0.76 -11.77
C SER A 135 2.44 -1.35 -10.91
N ALA A 136 2.15 -2.65 -11.07
CA ALA A 136 1.13 -3.33 -10.28
C ALA A 136 1.46 -3.32 -8.77
N GLU A 137 2.73 -3.51 -8.42
CA GLU A 137 3.21 -3.47 -7.03
C GLU A 137 3.08 -2.04 -6.47
N ARG A 138 3.49 -1.01 -7.23
CA ARG A 138 3.31 0.39 -6.84
C ARG A 138 1.84 0.78 -6.66
N GLU A 139 0.97 0.36 -7.57
CA GLU A 139 -0.47 0.61 -7.48
C GLU A 139 -1.11 -0.11 -6.29
N ALA A 140 -0.71 -1.35 -6.01
CA ALA A 140 -1.16 -2.09 -4.84
C ALA A 140 -0.71 -1.41 -3.54
N ALA A 141 0.52 -0.89 -3.50
CA ALA A 141 1.04 -0.16 -2.35
C ALA A 141 0.34 1.19 -2.13
N ARG A 142 0.11 1.99 -3.19
CA ARG A 142 -0.70 3.23 -3.10
C ARG A 142 -2.11 2.96 -2.60
N ARG A 143 -2.76 1.90 -3.10
CA ARG A 143 -4.06 1.46 -2.60
C ARG A 143 -3.96 1.03 -1.14
N GLY A 144 -2.86 0.39 -0.74
CA GLY A 144 -2.57 0.05 0.65
C GLY A 144 -2.60 1.29 1.54
N LEU A 145 -1.84 2.33 1.18
CA LEU A 145 -1.77 3.60 1.91
C LEU A 145 -3.13 4.29 2.02
N SER A 146 -3.85 4.44 0.90
CA SER A 146 -5.15 5.11 0.90
C SER A 146 -6.23 4.38 1.70
N GLU A 147 -5.98 3.12 2.04
CA GLU A 147 -6.91 2.26 2.77
C GLU A 147 -6.52 2.04 4.24
N LEU A 148 -5.36 2.55 4.67
CA LEU A 148 -4.98 2.55 6.08
C LEU A 148 -5.85 3.56 6.84
N PRO A 149 -6.37 3.20 8.02
CA PRO A 149 -7.15 4.12 8.82
C PRO A 149 -6.27 5.23 9.38
N ASP A 150 -6.65 6.48 9.14
CA ASP A 150 -6.03 7.65 9.78
C ASP A 150 -6.19 7.57 11.31
N GLU A 151 -5.10 7.81 12.04
CA GLU A 151 -5.09 7.81 13.51
C GLU A 151 -6.00 8.88 14.15
N GLY A 152 -6.67 9.71 13.34
CA GLY A 152 -7.52 10.81 13.79
C GLY A 152 -9.03 10.56 13.83
N THR A 153 -9.56 9.42 13.39
CA THR A 153 -11.04 9.25 13.27
C THR A 153 -11.71 8.77 14.56
N ALA A 154 -11.33 9.36 15.68
CA ALA A 154 -12.08 9.35 16.93
C ALA A 154 -12.22 10.78 17.47
N GLY A 155 -12.83 11.65 16.66
CA GLY A 155 -13.46 12.88 17.13
C GLY A 155 -12.71 14.17 16.79
N GLY A 156 -13.36 15.00 15.97
CA GLY A 156 -13.21 16.45 16.02
C GLY A 156 -12.29 17.06 14.96
N SER A 157 -12.94 17.72 14.00
CA SER A 157 -12.42 18.82 13.20
C SER A 157 -11.37 19.69 13.92
N THR A 158 -10.17 19.84 13.36
CA THR A 158 -9.56 21.10 12.85
C THR A 158 -8.04 20.98 12.71
N SER A 159 -7.53 21.70 11.72
CA SER A 159 -6.15 21.83 11.23
C SER A 159 -5.08 22.13 12.29
N ALA A 160 -3.91 21.51 12.13
CA ALA A 160 -2.57 22.08 12.31
C ALA A 160 -1.57 21.04 11.75
N GLY A 161 -0.90 21.26 10.62
CA GLY A 161 0.13 22.28 10.45
C GLY A 161 1.50 21.60 10.51
N ALA A 162 1.85 20.84 9.47
CA ALA A 162 3.20 20.32 9.25
C ALA A 162 3.45 20.14 7.74
N ASP A 163 4.41 20.91 7.21
CA ASP A 163 5.14 20.65 5.94
C ASP A 163 4.34 20.45 4.64
N VAL A 164 3.30 21.28 4.45
CA VAL A 164 2.33 21.20 3.33
C VAL A 164 2.92 21.65 1.97
N GLY A 165 4.01 22.41 1.93
CA GLY A 165 4.49 23.02 0.69
C GLY A 165 5.10 22.06 -0.36
N ARG A 166 5.65 20.91 0.06
CA ARG A 166 6.36 20.00 -0.87
C ARG A 166 5.52 18.82 -1.33
N GLY A 167 4.69 18.25 -0.45
CA GLY A 167 3.76 17.16 -0.79
C GLY A 167 2.69 17.60 -1.76
N ASP A 168 2.13 18.80 -1.56
CA ASP A 168 1.08 19.37 -2.39
C ASP A 168 1.53 19.62 -3.82
N ALA A 169 2.77 20.08 -4.03
CA ALA A 169 3.33 20.28 -5.36
C ALA A 169 3.44 18.95 -6.14
N TYR A 170 3.87 17.87 -5.48
CA TYR A 170 3.95 16.55 -6.12
C TYR A 170 2.56 15.96 -6.40
N LEU A 171 1.62 16.09 -5.46
CA LEU A 171 0.25 15.64 -5.65
C LEU A 171 -0.45 16.41 -6.77
N ALA A 172 -0.30 17.74 -6.81
CA ALA A 172 -0.81 18.58 -7.89
C ALA A 172 -0.25 18.19 -9.27
N VAL A 173 1.05 17.90 -9.35
CA VAL A 173 1.68 17.40 -10.58
C VAL A 173 1.09 16.05 -11.00
N SER A 174 0.90 15.12 -10.06
CA SER A 174 0.32 13.81 -10.36
C SER A 174 -1.13 13.92 -10.85
N LEU A 175 -1.96 14.72 -10.19
CA LEU A 175 -3.36 14.91 -10.54
C LEU A 175 -3.51 15.59 -11.91
N THR A 176 -2.67 16.58 -12.20
CA THR A 176 -2.67 17.24 -13.52
C THR A 176 -2.19 16.30 -14.64
N GLU A 177 -1.24 15.41 -14.37
CA GLU A 177 -0.81 14.38 -15.32
C GLU A 177 -1.90 13.33 -15.58
N HIS A 178 -2.63 12.92 -14.54
CA HIS A 178 -3.77 12.00 -14.68
C HIS A 178 -4.92 12.64 -15.48
N LEU A 179 -5.23 13.91 -15.23
CA LEU A 179 -6.23 14.64 -16.02
C LEU A 179 -5.80 14.76 -17.50
N ALA A 180 -4.52 15.05 -17.75
CA ALA A 180 -3.97 15.11 -19.09
C ALA A 180 -4.01 13.74 -19.81
N ALA A 181 -3.79 12.64 -19.11
CA ALA A 181 -3.88 11.28 -19.67
C ALA A 181 -5.33 10.90 -20.01
N ALA A 182 -6.27 11.22 -19.11
CA ALA A 182 -7.69 10.89 -19.23
C ALA A 182 -8.36 11.45 -20.50
N ARG A 183 -7.77 12.47 -21.16
CA ARG A 183 -8.24 13.02 -22.44
C ARG A 183 -8.38 11.98 -23.56
N SER A 184 -7.62 10.88 -23.46
CA SER A 184 -7.62 9.78 -24.43
C SER A 184 -8.55 8.63 -24.03
N GLU A 185 -9.11 8.69 -22.82
CA GLU A 185 -9.89 7.60 -22.20
C GLU A 185 -11.41 7.87 -22.28
N GLY A 186 -11.83 9.12 -22.37
CA GLY A 186 -13.23 9.50 -22.60
C GLY A 186 -13.71 10.65 -21.70
N ALA A 187 -14.96 11.08 -21.91
CA ALA A 187 -15.55 12.20 -21.18
C ALA A 187 -15.71 11.91 -19.67
N ASP A 188 -16.15 10.71 -19.31
CA ASP A 188 -16.33 10.28 -17.92
C ASP A 188 -14.99 10.24 -17.16
N ALA A 189 -13.95 9.71 -17.80
CA ALA A 189 -12.61 9.65 -17.22
C ALA A 189 -12.05 11.07 -17.00
N CYS A 190 -12.27 11.98 -17.93
CA CYS A 190 -11.88 13.38 -17.75
C CYS A 190 -12.68 14.06 -16.64
N LEU A 191 -13.98 13.80 -16.54
CA LEU A 191 -14.83 14.40 -15.52
C LEU A 191 -14.34 14.00 -14.12
N GLY A 192 -14.21 12.71 -13.85
CA GLY A 192 -13.77 12.23 -12.53
C GLY A 192 -12.40 12.76 -12.14
N ARG A 193 -11.46 12.88 -13.10
CA ARG A 193 -10.13 13.46 -12.84
C ARG A 193 -10.17 14.99 -12.69
N ALA A 194 -11.10 15.67 -13.36
CA ALA A 194 -11.27 17.11 -13.22
C ALA A 194 -11.90 17.47 -11.87
N GLU A 195 -12.86 16.67 -11.39
CA GLU A 195 -13.46 16.79 -10.05
C GLU A 195 -12.41 16.55 -8.96
N GLU A 196 -11.62 15.48 -9.07
CA GLU A 196 -10.51 15.17 -8.14
C GLU A 196 -9.48 16.31 -8.08
N LEU A 197 -9.12 16.88 -9.23
CA LEU A 197 -8.21 18.03 -9.27
C LEU A 197 -8.86 19.32 -8.74
N HIS A 198 -10.15 19.53 -8.99
CA HIS A 198 -10.88 20.68 -8.47
C HIS A 198 -10.96 20.66 -6.94
N ASP A 199 -11.32 19.51 -6.36
CA ASP A 199 -11.41 19.34 -4.91
C ASP A 199 -10.04 19.55 -4.24
N PHE A 200 -8.98 19.01 -4.82
CA PHE A 200 -7.61 19.28 -4.36
C PHE A 200 -7.28 20.78 -4.41
N VAL A 201 -7.58 21.49 -5.50
CA VAL A 201 -7.29 22.92 -5.61
C VAL A 201 -8.09 23.76 -4.60
N ASP A 202 -9.33 23.35 -4.29
CA ASP A 202 -10.18 24.00 -3.29
C ASP A 202 -9.67 23.76 -1.85
N GLU A 203 -9.15 22.57 -1.57
CA GLU A 203 -8.62 22.19 -0.26
C GLU A 203 -7.20 22.74 -0.01
N HIS A 204 -6.45 23.03 -1.08
CA HIS A 204 -5.05 23.48 -1.04
C HIS A 204 -4.86 24.86 -1.72
N PRO A 205 -5.32 25.96 -1.10
CA PRO A 205 -5.14 27.30 -1.63
C PRO A 205 -3.67 27.76 -1.57
N VAL A 206 -3.26 28.49 -2.59
CA VAL A 206 -1.89 28.99 -2.78
C VAL A 206 -1.88 30.52 -2.85
N ASP A 207 -0.81 31.17 -2.36
CA ASP A 207 -0.69 32.65 -2.30
C ASP A 207 -0.17 33.22 -3.63
N ASP A 208 -0.91 32.90 -4.70
CA ASP A 208 -0.56 33.22 -6.08
C ASP A 208 -1.73 33.93 -6.79
N ASP A 209 -1.45 35.05 -7.46
CA ASP A 209 -2.46 35.83 -8.19
C ASP A 209 -3.23 35.01 -9.25
N ALA A 210 -2.64 33.91 -9.75
CA ALA A 210 -3.27 33.03 -10.73
C ALA A 210 -4.17 31.94 -10.10
N TYR A 211 -4.18 31.78 -8.78
CA TYR A 211 -4.98 30.77 -8.08
C TYR A 211 -6.47 30.87 -8.40
N GLY A 212 -7.05 32.06 -8.28
CA GLY A 212 -8.46 32.29 -8.56
C GLY A 212 -8.84 31.95 -10.00
N GLU A 213 -7.99 32.31 -10.97
CA GLU A 213 -8.22 31.96 -12.38
C GLU A 213 -8.17 30.45 -12.62
N VAL A 214 -7.23 29.73 -11.99
CA VAL A 214 -7.10 28.27 -12.12
C VAL A 214 -8.29 27.55 -11.50
N ARG A 215 -8.75 28.02 -10.35
CA ARG A 215 -9.94 27.49 -9.68
C ARG A 215 -11.20 27.67 -10.54
N ASP A 216 -11.40 28.86 -11.10
CA ASP A 216 -12.52 29.17 -11.99
C ASP A 216 -12.46 28.35 -13.30
N ASP A 217 -11.26 28.17 -13.85
CA ASP A 217 -11.01 27.33 -15.04
C ASP A 217 -11.37 25.86 -14.77
N LEU A 218 -11.02 25.32 -13.59
CA LEU A 218 -11.35 23.96 -13.18
C LEU A 218 -12.85 23.76 -12.94
N SER A 219 -13.48 24.69 -12.22
CA SER A 219 -14.94 24.66 -12.00
C SER A 219 -15.69 24.70 -13.35
N SER A 220 -15.27 25.58 -14.25
CA SER A 220 -15.83 25.66 -15.61
C SER A 220 -15.61 24.39 -16.42
N LEU A 221 -14.49 23.69 -16.22
CA LEU A 221 -14.18 22.44 -16.90
C LEU A 221 -15.06 21.29 -16.39
N VAL A 222 -15.25 21.18 -15.08
CA VAL A 222 -16.15 20.18 -14.46
C VAL A 222 -17.59 20.38 -14.96
N ASP A 223 -18.09 21.61 -14.96
CA ASP A 223 -19.42 21.95 -15.48
C ASP A 223 -19.58 21.55 -16.95
N GLN A 224 -18.56 21.78 -17.78
CA GLN A 224 -18.61 21.43 -19.20
C GLN A 224 -18.52 19.91 -19.44
N LEU A 225 -17.72 19.20 -18.64
CA LEU A 225 -17.56 17.75 -18.76
C LEU A 225 -18.80 17.00 -18.23
N SER A 226 -19.44 17.47 -17.17
CA SER A 226 -20.66 16.87 -16.61
C SER A 226 -21.82 16.84 -17.61
N VAL A 227 -21.94 17.88 -18.45
CA VAL A 227 -22.95 17.94 -19.54
C VAL A 227 -22.65 16.94 -20.67
N VAL A 228 -21.39 16.55 -20.87
CA VAL A 228 -20.93 15.73 -22.01
C VAL A 228 -20.76 14.26 -21.64
N ALA A 229 -20.37 13.98 -20.40
CA ALA A 229 -20.26 12.65 -19.79
C ALA A 229 -21.58 11.85 -19.93
N ASP A 230 -22.71 12.54 -19.91
CA ASP A 230 -24.06 11.98 -20.07
C ASP A 230 -24.41 11.52 -21.51
N GLY A 231 -23.47 10.86 -22.21
CA GLY A 231 -23.76 10.13 -23.45
C GLY A 231 -22.73 10.21 -24.58
N GLN A 232 -21.57 10.86 -24.39
CA GLN A 232 -20.49 10.83 -25.39
C GLN A 232 -19.26 10.05 -24.89
N SER A 233 -18.99 8.92 -25.54
CA SER A 233 -17.83 8.08 -25.26
C SER A 233 -16.49 8.72 -25.64
N ASP A 234 -16.49 9.82 -26.39
CA ASP A 234 -15.27 10.43 -26.90
C ASP A 234 -15.28 11.96 -26.85
N LEU A 235 -14.18 12.53 -26.37
CA LEU A 235 -13.97 13.98 -26.29
C LEU A 235 -13.53 14.52 -27.65
N GLY A 236 -14.22 15.55 -28.16
CA GLY A 236 -13.75 16.30 -29.33
C GLY A 236 -12.36 16.92 -29.10
N GLU A 237 -11.58 17.11 -30.15
CA GLU A 237 -10.21 17.63 -30.08
C GLU A 237 -10.10 18.98 -29.33
N GLU A 238 -11.08 19.86 -29.52
CA GLU A 238 -11.14 21.16 -28.84
C GLU A 238 -11.23 21.01 -27.30
N ARG A 239 -12.02 20.04 -26.83
CA ARG A 239 -12.15 19.76 -25.39
C ARG A 239 -10.94 19.05 -24.84
N ARG A 240 -10.33 18.10 -25.59
CA ARG A 240 -9.05 17.50 -25.19
C ARG A 240 -7.96 18.56 -25.04
N ALA A 241 -7.92 19.55 -25.93
CA ALA A 241 -6.99 20.67 -25.84
C ALA A 241 -7.31 21.61 -24.66
N GLN A 242 -8.58 21.78 -24.31
CA GLN A 242 -8.97 22.53 -23.11
C GLN A 242 -8.55 21.81 -21.81
N VAL A 243 -8.84 20.51 -21.68
CA VAL A 243 -8.40 19.67 -20.56
C VAL A 243 -6.88 19.77 -20.38
N GLN A 244 -6.11 19.63 -21.46
CA GLN A 244 -4.67 19.77 -21.43
C GLN A 244 -4.21 21.15 -20.95
N ARG A 245 -4.84 22.23 -21.46
CA ARG A 245 -4.48 23.60 -21.08
C ARG A 245 -4.73 23.87 -19.59
N VAL A 246 -5.85 23.40 -19.06
CA VAL A 246 -6.19 23.55 -17.63
C VAL A 246 -5.19 22.76 -16.78
N ALA A 247 -4.95 21.49 -17.12
CA ALA A 247 -3.94 20.66 -16.43
C ALA A 247 -2.55 21.32 -16.41
N ASP A 248 -2.06 21.81 -17.56
CA ASP A 248 -0.76 22.48 -17.67
C ASP A 248 -0.70 23.79 -16.88
N ARG A 249 -1.83 24.48 -16.71
CA ARG A 249 -1.91 25.74 -15.98
C ARG A 249 -1.89 25.50 -14.47
N THR A 250 -2.70 24.55 -14.00
CA THR A 250 -2.70 24.10 -12.60
C THR A 250 -1.34 23.52 -12.21
N LYS A 251 -0.72 22.71 -13.08
CA LYS A 251 0.63 22.18 -12.83
C LYS A 251 1.67 23.28 -12.61
N ARG A 252 1.60 24.36 -13.41
CA ARG A 252 2.53 25.50 -13.29
C ARG A 252 2.29 26.34 -12.04
N LEU A 253 1.05 26.43 -11.58
CA LEU A 253 0.70 27.13 -10.35
C LEU A 253 1.41 26.49 -9.14
N TYR A 254 1.19 25.19 -8.93
CA TYR A 254 1.74 24.46 -7.78
C TYR A 254 3.25 24.15 -7.88
N LEU A 255 3.86 24.33 -9.06
CA LEU A 255 5.31 24.26 -9.23
C LEU A 255 6.01 25.62 -9.01
N ARG A 256 5.26 26.72 -8.92
CA ARG A 256 5.79 28.08 -8.74
C ARG A 256 5.79 28.53 -7.27
N GLU A 257 4.86 28.00 -6.48
CA GLU A 257 4.80 28.08 -5.02
C GLU A 257 5.98 27.34 -4.36
#